data_AF-A0A4S8JBX7-F1
#
_entry.id   AF-A0A4S8JBX7-F1
#
_cell.length_a   1.000
_cell.length_b   1.000
_cell.length_c   1.000
_cell.angle_alpha   90.00
_cell.angle_beta   90.00
_cell.angle_gamma   90.00
#
_symmetry.space_group_name_H-M   'P 1'
#
loop_
_entity.id
_entity.type
_entity.pdbx_description
1 polymer ?
#
loop_
_entity_poly.entity_id
_entity_poly.type
_entity_poly.pdbx_seq_one_letter_code
_entity_poly.pdbx_strand_id
1 'polypeptide(L)'
;MSFVGTHEYLAPEIIKGEGHGSAVDWWTFGIFLYELLFGKTPFKGSGNRATLFNVVGQPLRFPEFPVVSFGARDLIRGLLVKEPQHRLAYKRGATEIKQHPFFEGVNWALIRCASPPEIPKPYEIFQPLRVVSSASQKDATASEKSSDNYLEFDFF
;
A
#
# COMPACT_ATOMS: atom_id res chain seq x y z
N MET A 1 5.39 24.97 -7.45
CA MET A 1 4.67 23.98 -6.63
C MET A 1 5.54 22.75 -6.51
N SER A 2 5.97 22.39 -5.30
CA SER A 2 6.63 21.10 -5.04
C SER A 2 5.54 20.05 -4.76
N PHE A 3 5.33 19.12 -5.69
CA PHE A 3 4.56 17.92 -5.40
C PHE A 3 5.43 17.00 -4.53
N VAL A 4 5.04 16.80 -3.28
CA VAL A 4 5.67 15.81 -2.39
C VAL A 4 4.81 14.56 -2.47
N GLY A 5 5.35 13.47 -3.04
CA GLY A 5 4.67 12.20 -3.23
C GLY A 5 5.37 11.31 -4.25
N THR A 6 5.00 10.03 -4.30
CA THR A 6 5.47 9.11 -5.34
C THR A 6 4.74 9.42 -6.64
N HIS A 7 5.40 10.17 -7.53
CA HIS A 7 4.81 10.73 -8.76
C HIS A 7 4.20 9.66 -9.69
N GLU A 8 4.60 8.40 -9.50
CA GLU A 8 4.13 7.24 -10.25
C GLU A 8 2.66 6.87 -9.96
N TYR A 9 2.12 7.31 -8.83
CA TYR A 9 0.76 6.98 -8.38
C TYR A 9 -0.27 8.06 -8.70
N LEU A 10 0.16 9.25 -9.12
CA LEU A 10 -0.75 10.36 -9.39
C LEU A 10 -1.66 10.04 -10.58
N ALA A 11 -2.95 10.37 -10.44
CA ALA A 11 -3.91 10.20 -11.52
C ALA A 11 -3.72 11.29 -12.60
N PRO A 12 -4.04 11.01 -13.88
CA PRO A 12 -3.86 11.97 -14.97
C PRO A 12 -4.54 13.32 -14.74
N GLU A 13 -5.75 13.31 -14.19
CA GLU A 13 -6.54 14.51 -13.85
C GLU A 13 -5.86 15.39 -12.80
N ILE A 14 -5.19 14.78 -11.80
CA ILE A 14 -4.41 15.50 -10.79
C ILE A 14 -3.20 16.18 -11.41
N ILE A 15 -2.52 15.48 -12.33
CA ILE A 15 -1.33 16.01 -13.03
C ILE A 15 -1.70 17.18 -13.92
N LYS A 16 -2.86 17.13 -14.57
CA LYS A 16 -3.38 18.22 -15.41
C LYS A 16 -3.93 19.40 -14.60
N GLY A 17 -4.09 19.26 -13.29
CA GLY A 17 -4.72 20.28 -12.44
C GLY A 17 -6.24 20.40 -12.66
N GLU A 18 -6.87 19.32 -13.11
CA GLU A 18 -8.33 19.24 -13.26
C GLU A 18 -8.98 18.96 -11.88
N GLY A 19 -10.26 19.29 -11.75
CA GLY A 19 -11.03 18.92 -10.57
C GLY A 19 -11.05 17.39 -10.40
N HIS A 20 -10.95 16.91 -9.17
CA HIS A 20 -10.92 15.48 -8.85
C HIS A 20 -11.98 15.10 -7.82
N GLY A 21 -12.34 13.82 -7.84
CA GLY A 21 -13.19 13.18 -6.84
C GLY A 21 -12.59 11.84 -6.43
N SER A 22 -13.41 10.94 -5.90
CA SER A 22 -12.97 9.61 -5.43
C SER A 22 -12.38 8.70 -6.53
N ALA A 23 -12.52 9.05 -7.81
CA ALA A 23 -11.96 8.29 -8.93
C ALA A 23 -10.42 8.19 -8.89
N VAL A 24 -9.72 9.15 -8.28
CA VAL A 24 -8.25 9.17 -8.18
C VAL A 24 -7.72 8.05 -7.29
N ASP A 25 -8.50 7.62 -6.30
CA ASP A 25 -8.13 6.51 -5.42
C ASP A 25 -8.18 5.19 -6.19
N TRP A 26 -9.15 5.03 -7.09
CA TRP A 26 -9.25 3.85 -7.95
C TRP A 26 -8.10 3.77 -8.97
N TRP A 27 -7.65 4.91 -9.47
CA TRP A 27 -6.41 4.96 -10.27
C TRP A 27 -5.21 4.47 -9.46
N THR A 28 -5.03 5.04 -8.26
CA THR A 28 -3.93 4.71 -7.35
C THR A 28 -3.95 3.22 -7.00
N PHE A 29 -5.13 2.66 -6.75
CA PHE A 29 -5.33 1.23 -6.54
C PHE A 29 -4.91 0.38 -7.76
N GLY A 30 -5.21 0.83 -8.97
CA GLY A 30 -4.76 0.19 -10.21
C GLY A 30 -3.23 0.19 -10.37
N ILE A 31 -2.56 1.30 -10.02
CA ILE A 31 -1.09 1.40 -10.02
C ILE A 31 -0.51 0.42 -9.01
N PHE A 32 -1.07 0.39 -7.80
CA PHE A 32 -0.63 -0.51 -6.73
C PHE A 32 -0.79 -1.99 -7.10
N LEU A 33 -1.94 -2.39 -7.66
CA LEU A 33 -2.16 -3.77 -8.12
C LEU A 33 -1.14 -4.18 -9.19
N TYR A 34 -0.85 -3.28 -10.14
CA TYR A 34 0.17 -3.53 -11.15
C TYR A 34 1.54 -3.71 -10.49
N GLU A 35 1.91 -2.86 -9.54
CA GLU A 35 3.19 -2.96 -8.84
C GLU A 35 3.32 -4.23 -8.01
N LEU A 36 2.27 -4.66 -7.31
CA LEU A 36 2.27 -5.93 -6.57
C LEU A 36 2.55 -7.14 -7.48
N LEU A 37 2.02 -7.12 -8.71
CA LEU A 37 2.14 -8.25 -9.63
C LEU A 37 3.44 -8.22 -10.45
N PHE A 38 3.98 -7.05 -10.75
CA PHE A 38 5.12 -6.88 -11.66
C PHE A 38 6.38 -6.31 -11.01
N GLY A 39 6.32 -5.91 -9.73
CA GLY A 39 7.42 -5.33 -8.98
C GLY A 39 7.85 -3.93 -9.43
N LYS A 40 7.06 -3.28 -10.29
CA LYS A 40 7.31 -1.92 -10.81
C LYS A 40 6.01 -1.26 -11.22
N THR A 41 5.97 0.07 -11.26
CA THR A 41 4.79 0.81 -11.74
C THR A 41 4.71 0.82 -13.28
N PRO A 42 3.51 0.97 -13.88
CA PRO A 42 3.33 0.84 -15.33
C PRO A 42 3.83 2.04 -16.14
N PHE A 43 3.98 3.21 -15.53
CA PHE A 43 4.30 4.47 -16.23
C PHE A 43 5.64 5.09 -15.81
N LYS A 44 6.47 4.37 -15.04
CA LYS A 44 7.78 4.85 -14.59
C LYS A 44 8.65 5.31 -15.76
N GLY A 45 9.08 6.58 -15.74
CA GLY A 45 10.05 7.13 -16.66
C GLY A 45 11.45 7.23 -16.04
N SER A 46 12.41 7.78 -16.80
CA SER A 46 13.78 8.04 -16.33
C SER A 46 13.88 9.07 -15.20
N GLY A 47 12.80 9.81 -14.94
CA GLY A 47 12.68 10.76 -13.84
C GLY A 47 11.26 11.31 -13.73
N ASN A 48 11.01 12.17 -12.74
CA ASN A 48 9.66 12.61 -12.38
C ASN A 48 8.88 13.20 -13.56
N ARG A 49 9.50 14.10 -14.34
CA ARG A 49 8.85 14.73 -15.51
C ARG A 49 8.46 13.70 -16.57
N ALA A 50 9.34 12.74 -16.85
CA ALA A 50 9.07 11.67 -17.81
C ALA A 50 7.95 10.75 -17.30
N THR A 51 7.94 10.42 -16.01
CA THR A 51 6.86 9.65 -15.38
C THR A 51 5.52 10.35 -15.53
N LEU A 52 5.42 11.64 -15.19
CA LEU A 52 4.18 12.40 -15.33
C LEU A 52 3.68 12.44 -16.78
N PHE A 53 4.60 12.64 -17.74
CA PHE A 53 4.28 12.59 -19.16
C PHE A 53 3.74 11.21 -19.58
N ASN A 54 4.36 10.13 -19.11
CA ASN A 54 3.90 8.77 -19.36
C ASN A 54 2.53 8.49 -18.75
N VAL A 55 2.29 8.96 -17.53
CA VAL A 55 0.98 8.82 -16.86
C VAL A 55 -0.12 9.50 -17.67
N VAL A 56 0.13 10.64 -18.30
CA VAL A 56 -0.89 11.33 -19.10
C VAL A 56 -1.02 10.74 -20.51
N GLY A 57 0.10 10.48 -21.19
CA GLY A 57 0.11 10.21 -22.63
C GLY A 57 0.34 8.75 -23.05
N GLN A 58 0.99 7.93 -22.22
CA GLN A 58 1.35 6.57 -22.64
C GLN A 58 0.24 5.55 -22.33
N PRO A 59 -0.03 4.61 -23.25
CA PRO A 59 -0.98 3.53 -23.03
C PRO A 59 -0.43 2.53 -22.01
N LEU A 60 -1.34 1.87 -21.28
CA LEU A 60 -0.98 0.77 -20.38
C LEU A 60 -0.40 -0.41 -21.19
N ARG A 61 0.75 -0.92 -20.76
CA ARG A 61 1.40 -2.11 -21.32
C ARG A 61 1.66 -3.10 -20.21
N PHE A 62 1.49 -4.38 -20.51
CA PHE A 62 1.84 -5.48 -19.62
C PHE A 62 3.09 -6.18 -20.15
N PRO A 63 4.08 -6.49 -19.29
CA PRO A 63 5.20 -7.31 -19.70
C PRO A 63 4.73 -8.75 -19.97
N GLU A 64 5.56 -9.51 -20.68
CA GLU A 64 5.32 -10.93 -20.96
C GLU A 64 5.48 -11.79 -19.69
N PHE A 65 6.40 -11.39 -18.81
CA PHE A 65 6.68 -12.08 -17.54
C PHE A 65 6.72 -11.09 -16.35
N PRO A 66 6.30 -11.53 -15.14
CA PRO A 66 5.61 -12.79 -14.84
C PRO A 66 4.24 -12.91 -15.51
N VAL A 67 3.80 -14.15 -15.77
CA VAL A 67 2.46 -14.41 -16.29
C VAL A 67 1.45 -14.20 -15.18
N VAL A 68 0.48 -13.33 -15.43
CA VAL A 68 -0.62 -13.00 -14.50
C VAL A 68 -1.94 -13.44 -15.11
N SER A 69 -2.95 -13.65 -14.25
CA SER A 69 -4.27 -14.08 -14.71
C SER A 69 -4.92 -13.03 -15.62
N PHE A 70 -5.80 -13.50 -16.53
CA PHE A 70 -6.58 -12.60 -17.38
C PHE A 70 -7.41 -11.62 -16.54
N GLY A 71 -8.08 -12.12 -15.49
CA GLY A 71 -8.88 -11.29 -14.59
C GLY A 71 -8.07 -10.17 -13.93
N ALA A 72 -6.81 -10.42 -13.56
CA ALA A 72 -5.93 -9.37 -13.01
C ALA A 72 -5.63 -8.28 -14.04
N ARG A 73 -5.26 -8.67 -15.26
CA ARG A 73 -4.99 -7.73 -16.36
C ARG A 73 -6.23 -6.93 -16.72
N ASP A 74 -7.39 -7.57 -16.73
CA ASP A 74 -8.66 -6.94 -17.05
C ASP A 74 -9.07 -5.90 -16.00
N LEU A 75 -8.96 -6.25 -14.72
CA LEU A 75 -9.20 -5.33 -13.61
C LEU A 75 -8.30 -4.08 -13.71
N ILE A 76 -6.99 -4.29 -13.91
CA ILE A 76 -6.02 -3.20 -14.01
C ILE A 76 -6.31 -2.31 -15.22
N ARG A 77 -6.72 -2.88 -16.37
CA ARG A 77 -7.13 -2.09 -17.54
C ARG A 77 -8.32 -1.19 -17.22
N GLY A 78 -9.32 -1.70 -16.51
CA GLY A 78 -10.48 -0.92 -16.09
C GLY A 78 -10.14 0.21 -15.10
N LEU A 79 -9.22 -0.04 -14.18
CA LEU A 79 -8.78 0.95 -13.18
C LEU A 79 -7.86 2.03 -13.75
N LEU A 80 -7.03 1.69 -14.74
CA LEU A 80 -6.05 2.60 -15.35
C LEU A 80 -6.54 3.27 -16.63
N VAL A 81 -7.85 3.48 -16.74
CA VAL A 81 -8.45 4.34 -17.76
C VAL A 81 -8.15 5.80 -17.43
N LYS A 82 -7.58 6.53 -18.40
CA LYS A 82 -7.15 7.91 -18.22
C LYS A 82 -8.32 8.85 -17.92
N GLU A 83 -9.43 8.66 -18.62
CA GLU A 83 -10.65 9.43 -18.43
C GLU A 83 -11.42 8.94 -17.18
N PRO A 84 -11.58 9.75 -16.13
CA PRO A 84 -12.18 9.30 -14.87
C PRO A 84 -13.61 8.76 -15.02
N GLN A 85 -14.39 9.32 -15.94
CA GLN A 85 -15.80 8.94 -16.16
C GLN A 85 -15.97 7.54 -16.76
N HIS A 86 -14.93 7.04 -17.44
CA HIS A 86 -14.91 5.71 -18.05
C HIS A 86 -14.13 4.69 -17.21
N ARG A 87 -13.56 5.13 -16.08
CA ARG A 87 -12.80 4.28 -15.18
C ARG A 87 -13.75 3.33 -14.44
N LEU A 88 -13.30 2.09 -14.25
CA LEU A 88 -13.99 1.14 -13.38
C LEU A 88 -14.17 1.77 -11.99
N ALA A 89 -15.30 1.49 -11.33
CA ALA A 89 -15.71 2.06 -10.05
C ALA A 89 -16.14 3.54 -10.09
N TYR A 90 -16.27 4.14 -11.27
CA TYR A 90 -16.81 5.51 -11.38
C TYR A 90 -18.27 5.61 -10.90
N LYS A 91 -19.14 4.64 -11.24
CA LYS A 91 -20.58 4.72 -10.95
C LYS A 91 -20.96 4.16 -9.58
N ARG A 92 -20.53 2.94 -9.25
CA ARG A 92 -20.91 2.25 -7.99
C ARG A 92 -19.72 2.00 -7.05
N GLY A 93 -18.59 2.67 -7.28
CA GLY A 93 -17.42 2.61 -6.41
C GLY A 93 -16.91 1.18 -6.22
N ALA A 94 -16.57 0.88 -4.96
CA ALA A 94 -16.02 -0.40 -4.55
C ALA A 94 -16.88 -1.62 -4.95
N THR A 95 -18.19 -1.44 -5.14
CA THR A 95 -19.10 -2.54 -5.51
C THR A 95 -18.72 -3.16 -6.85
N GLU A 96 -18.35 -2.35 -7.84
CA GLU A 96 -17.93 -2.85 -9.16
C GLU A 96 -16.63 -3.65 -9.08
N ILE A 97 -15.69 -3.20 -8.25
CA ILE A 97 -14.42 -3.89 -8.02
C ILE A 97 -14.66 -5.21 -7.31
N LYS A 98 -15.48 -5.22 -6.25
CA LYS A 98 -15.80 -6.43 -5.48
C LYS A 98 -16.50 -7.52 -6.29
N GLN A 99 -17.25 -7.13 -7.33
CA GLN A 99 -17.96 -8.01 -8.25
C GLN A 99 -17.12 -8.45 -9.45
N HIS A 100 -15.91 -7.91 -9.61
CA HIS A 100 -15.05 -8.22 -10.74
C HIS A 100 -14.57 -9.69 -10.67
N PRO A 101 -14.47 -10.43 -11.80
CA PRO A 101 -14.01 -11.83 -11.82
C PRO A 101 -12.66 -12.09 -11.16
N PHE A 102 -11.80 -11.07 -11.07
CA PHE A 102 -10.53 -11.16 -10.33
C PHE A 102 -10.72 -11.51 -8.84
N PHE A 103 -11.81 -11.06 -8.23
CA PHE A 103 -12.14 -11.33 -6.83
C PHE A 103 -13.21 -12.42 -6.68
N GLU A 104 -13.43 -13.24 -7.70
CA GLU A 104 -14.31 -14.40 -7.59
C GLU A 104 -13.85 -15.33 -6.48
N GLY A 105 -14.79 -15.80 -5.65
CA GLY A 105 -14.51 -16.63 -4.48
C GLY A 105 -14.12 -15.86 -3.21
N VAL A 106 -13.92 -14.54 -3.28
CA VAL A 106 -13.62 -13.74 -2.08
C VAL A 106 -14.89 -13.50 -1.27
N ASN A 107 -14.93 -14.02 -0.04
CA ASN A 107 -15.95 -13.65 0.93
C ASN A 107 -15.57 -12.36 1.66
N TRP A 108 -16.07 -11.23 1.15
CA TRP A 108 -15.79 -9.90 1.68
C TRP A 108 -16.24 -9.69 3.14
N ALA A 109 -17.27 -10.41 3.60
CA ALA A 109 -17.74 -10.30 4.99
C ALA A 109 -16.79 -10.99 5.98
N LEU A 110 -16.05 -12.00 5.53
CA LEU A 110 -15.14 -12.81 6.35
C LEU A 110 -13.66 -12.53 6.07
N ILE A 111 -13.33 -11.48 5.31
CA ILE A 111 -11.96 -11.21 4.86
C ILE A 111 -10.95 -11.08 6.01
N ARG A 112 -11.40 -10.57 7.16
CA ARG A 112 -10.56 -10.44 8.38
C ARG A 112 -10.27 -11.76 9.07
N CYS A 113 -11.02 -12.82 8.75
CA CYS A 113 -10.84 -14.17 9.27
C CYS A 113 -10.06 -15.06 8.29
N ALA A 114 -9.75 -14.57 7.09
CA ALA A 114 -8.95 -15.31 6.13
C ALA A 114 -7.50 -15.41 6.62
N SER A 115 -6.87 -16.57 6.39
CA SER A 115 -5.43 -16.71 6.63
C SER A 115 -4.69 -15.80 5.64
N PRO A 116 -3.77 -14.93 6.11
CA PRO A 116 -2.96 -14.12 5.20
C PRO A 116 -2.01 -15.04 4.41
N PRO A 117 -1.60 -14.62 3.20
CA PRO A 117 -0.68 -15.40 2.36
C PRO A 117 0.72 -15.53 2.98
N GLU A 118 1.14 -14.54 3.77
CA GLU A 118 2.42 -14.54 4.47
C GLU A 118 2.22 -14.08 5.91
N ILE A 119 2.78 -14.84 6.86
CA ILE A 119 2.80 -14.50 8.29
C ILE A 119 4.24 -14.11 8.63
N PRO A 120 4.50 -12.83 8.95
CA PRO A 120 5.83 -12.38 9.33
C PRO A 120 6.35 -13.15 10.55
N LYS A 121 7.63 -13.52 10.52
CA LYS A 121 8.29 -14.11 11.70
C LYS A 121 8.35 -13.07 12.82
N PRO A 122 8.15 -13.47 14.08
CA PRO A 122 8.38 -12.58 15.22
C PRO A 122 9.77 -11.95 15.13
N TYR A 123 9.82 -10.63 15.25
CA TYR A 123 11.09 -9.91 15.32
C TYR A 123 11.74 -10.22 16.67
N GLU A 124 12.85 -10.97 16.68
CA GLU A 124 13.63 -11.12 17.89
C GLU A 124 14.34 -9.80 18.17
N ILE A 125 13.84 -9.08 19.18
CA ILE A 125 14.55 -7.93 19.72
C ILE A 125 15.84 -8.49 20.30
N PHE A 126 16.97 -8.25 19.63
CA PHE A 126 18.29 -8.48 20.20
C PHE A 126 18.40 -7.62 21.46
N GLN A 127 18.10 -8.20 22.61
CA GLN A 127 18.54 -7.63 23.88
C GLN A 127 20.06 -7.69 23.84
N PRO A 128 20.77 -6.55 23.93
CA PRO A 128 22.22 -6.60 24.07
C PRO A 128 22.51 -7.45 25.31
N LEU A 129 23.35 -8.47 25.15
CA LEU A 129 23.80 -9.34 26.24
C LEU A 129 24.20 -8.44 27.41
N ARG A 130 23.44 -8.48 28.50
CA ARG A 130 23.89 -7.89 29.76
C ARG A 130 25.15 -8.65 30.14
N VAL A 131 26.30 -8.02 29.94
CA VAL A 131 27.57 -8.50 30.49
C VAL A 131 27.39 -8.49 32.00
N VAL A 132 27.17 -9.67 32.58
CA VAL A 132 27.13 -9.83 34.03
C VAL A 132 28.57 -9.70 34.51
N SER A 133 28.95 -8.50 34.95
CA SER A 133 30.19 -8.31 35.69
C SER A 133 30.01 -8.92 37.08
N SER A 134 30.70 -10.03 37.32
CA SER A 134 30.83 -10.63 38.65
C SER A 134 31.71 -9.72 39.52
N ALA A 135 31.12 -9.07 40.53
CA ALA A 135 31.87 -8.52 41.65
C ALA A 135 31.06 -8.68 42.95
N SER A 136 31.69 -9.33 43.92
CA SER A 136 31.14 -9.75 45.20
C SER A 136 31.04 -8.63 46.25
N GLN A 137 29.97 -8.73 47.06
CA GLN A 137 29.82 -8.37 48.48
C GLN A 137 29.57 -6.91 48.96
N LYS A 138 28.37 -6.78 49.56
CA LYS A 138 28.03 -6.32 50.93
C LYS A 138 27.45 -4.91 51.18
N ASP A 139 26.24 -4.99 51.75
CA ASP A 139 25.61 -4.24 52.85
C ASP A 139 24.82 -2.92 52.63
N ALA A 140 23.60 -2.98 53.22
CA ALA A 140 22.82 -1.93 53.92
C ALA A 140 21.70 -1.13 53.19
N THR A 141 20.47 -1.49 53.60
CA THR A 141 19.31 -0.65 54.02
C THR A 141 18.52 0.27 53.06
N ALA A 142 17.21 -0.05 53.02
CA ALA A 142 16.03 0.82 53.20
C ALA A 142 15.29 1.47 51.99
N SER A 143 13.96 1.29 52.07
CA SER A 143 12.86 2.17 51.63
C SER A 143 12.41 2.16 50.17
N GLU A 144 11.24 1.55 49.96
CA GLU A 144 10.37 1.67 48.79
C GLU A 144 9.97 3.12 48.47
N LYS A 145 10.05 3.49 47.19
CA LYS A 145 8.98 4.06 46.36
C LYS A 145 9.60 4.58 45.07
N SER A 146 9.28 3.95 43.94
CA SER A 146 9.36 4.60 42.64
C SER A 146 8.14 4.22 41.84
N SER A 147 7.44 5.26 41.42
CA SER A 147 6.17 5.29 40.72
C SER A 147 6.25 4.63 39.35
N ASP A 148 5.43 3.60 39.15
CA ASP A 148 5.10 3.06 37.84
C ASP A 148 4.20 4.06 37.09
N ASN A 149 4.82 4.93 36.29
CA ASN A 149 4.11 5.68 35.26
C ASN A 149 4.00 4.79 34.01
N TYR A 150 2.95 3.96 33.96
CA TYR A 150 2.51 3.34 32.72
C TYR A 150 1.94 4.44 31.82
N LEU A 151 2.60 4.63 30.68
CA LEU A 151 2.13 5.51 29.60
C LEU A 151 0.86 4.90 29.01
N GLU A 152 -0.27 5.50 29.34
CA GLU A 152 -1.58 5.29 28.73
C GLU A 152 -1.52 5.83 27.28
N PHE A 153 -1.63 4.94 26.30
CA PHE A 153 -1.77 5.32 24.89
C PHE A 153 -3.27 5.54 24.60
N ASP A 154 -3.68 6.80 24.60
CA ASP A 154 -4.99 7.21 24.08
C ASP A 154 -5.03 7.03 22.55
N PHE A 155 -5.95 6.19 22.08
CA PHE A 155 -6.33 6.09 20.68
C PHE A 155 -7.36 7.19 20.38
N PHE A 156 -7.02 8.10 19.47
CA PHE A 156 -7.98 8.98 18.79
C PHE A 156 -8.61 8.27 17.59
#